data_AF-A0A6V7WT96-F1
#
_entry.id   AF-A0A6V7WT96-F1
#
_cell.length_a   1.000
_cell.length_b   1.000
_cell.length_c   1.000
_cell.angle_alpha   90.00
_cell.angle_beta   90.00
_cell.angle_gamma   90.00
#
_symmetry.space_group_name_H-M   'P 1'
#
loop_
_entity.id
_entity.type
_entity.pdbx_description
1 polymer ?
#
loop_
_entity_poly.entity_id
_entity_poly.type
_entity_poly.pdbx_seq_one_letter_code
_entity_poly.pdbx_strand_id
1 'polypeptide(L)'
;MYIGLKIDGDDHKYVRFGASIASIINEIEESFYLSKFSWNNNDVFGCGLVYPPQNFPYIFFTQNGKQIGKAVLVMDNNDSYKPYVVLTCCSVQANFGDDLEAKPFVYDYSKHLPYLL
;
A
#
# COMPACT_ATOMS: atom_id res chain seq x y z
N MET A 1 -4.40 -6.99 10.87
CA MET A 1 -4.52 -6.91 9.41
C MET A 1 -3.18 -6.53 8.83
N TYR A 2 -2.74 -7.21 7.77
CA TYR A 2 -1.67 -6.74 6.89
C TYR A 2 -2.27 -6.41 5.52
N ILE A 3 -1.81 -5.33 4.90
CA ILE A 3 -2.08 -5.00 3.50
C ILE A 3 -0.78 -4.67 2.79
N GLY A 4 -0.68 -4.93 1.50
CA GLY A 4 0.51 -4.59 0.76
C GLY A 4 0.59 -5.21 -0.61
N LEU A 5 1.81 -5.28 -1.10
CA LEU A 5 2.17 -5.89 -2.36
C LEU A 5 3.20 -6.98 -2.11
N LYS A 6 2.97 -8.12 -2.75
CA LYS A 6 3.88 -9.26 -2.77
C LYS A 6 4.56 -9.32 -4.13
N ILE A 7 5.84 -9.63 -4.14
CA ILE A 7 6.58 -9.84 -5.39
C ILE A 7 6.08 -11.13 -6.05
N ASP A 8 5.79 -11.08 -7.35
CA ASP A 8 5.42 -12.30 -8.07
C ASP A 8 6.61 -13.25 -8.23
N GLY A 9 6.39 -14.54 -8.00
CA GLY A 9 7.44 -15.57 -8.07
C GLY A 9 8.33 -15.70 -6.84
N ASP A 10 8.19 -14.84 -5.81
CA ASP A 10 8.89 -14.98 -4.53
C ASP A 10 7.89 -14.95 -3.36
N ASP A 11 7.73 -16.09 -2.69
CA ASP A 11 6.76 -16.21 -1.60
C ASP A 11 7.16 -15.48 -0.31
N HIS A 12 8.42 -15.07 -0.20
CA HIS A 12 9.01 -14.49 1.00
C HIS A 12 9.21 -12.97 0.92
N LYS A 13 9.10 -12.36 -0.27
CA LYS A 13 9.27 -10.91 -0.44
C LYS A 13 7.94 -10.16 -0.57
N TYR A 14 7.76 -9.21 0.33
CA TYR A 14 6.58 -8.34 0.37
C TYR A 14 6.96 -6.95 0.88
N VAL A 15 6.23 -5.95 0.42
CA VAL A 15 6.18 -4.64 1.07
C VAL A 15 4.77 -4.48 1.63
N ARG A 16 4.65 -4.45 2.96
CA ARG A 16 3.36 -4.50 3.64
C ARG A 16 3.27 -3.58 4.84
N PHE A 17 2.08 -3.08 5.09
CA PHE A 17 1.71 -2.39 6.31
C PHE A 17 0.94 -3.32 7.24
N GLY A 18 1.41 -3.47 8.47
CA GLY A 18 0.75 -4.20 9.55
C GLY A 18 0.04 -3.25 10.51
N ALA A 19 -1.29 -3.21 10.45
CA ALA A 19 -2.08 -2.31 11.29
C ALA A 19 -1.96 -2.64 12.79
N SER A 20 -1.89 -3.93 13.17
CA SER A 20 -1.79 -4.34 14.58
C SER A 20 -0.44 -4.01 15.23
N ILE A 21 0.60 -3.84 14.42
CA ILE A 21 1.95 -3.50 14.87
C ILE A 21 2.38 -2.09 14.48
N ALA A 22 1.47 -1.32 13.86
CA ALA A 22 1.71 0.03 13.36
C ALA A 22 3.04 0.16 12.59
N SER A 23 3.34 -0.77 11.68
CA SER A 23 4.66 -0.85 11.04
C SER A 23 4.57 -1.18 9.56
N ILE A 24 5.44 -0.54 8.78
CA ILE A 24 5.69 -0.86 7.37
C ILE A 24 6.92 -1.76 7.30
N ILE A 25 6.80 -2.91 6.65
CA ILE A 25 7.87 -3.90 6.49
C ILE A 25 8.19 -3.98 4.99
N ASN A 26 9.47 -3.89 4.63
CA ASN A 26 9.94 -4.03 3.24
C ASN A 26 10.40 -5.46 2.91
N GLU A 27 10.91 -5.63 1.68
CA GLU A 27 11.35 -6.91 1.11
C GLU A 27 12.59 -7.54 1.80
N ILE A 28 13.33 -6.76 2.58
CA ILE A 28 14.51 -7.22 3.36
C ILE A 28 14.22 -7.30 4.87
N GLU A 29 12.94 -7.33 5.24
CA GLU A 29 12.47 -7.37 6.63
C GLU A 29 12.85 -6.13 7.48
N GLU A 30 13.22 -5.01 6.84
CA GLU A 30 13.37 -3.74 7.53
C GLU A 30 11.99 -3.18 7.90
N SER A 31 11.84 -2.72 9.14
CA SER A 31 10.57 -2.26 9.70
C SER A 31 10.59 -0.78 10.07
N PHE A 32 9.57 -0.04 9.69
CA PHE A 32 9.37 1.37 10.03
C PHE A 32 8.10 1.56 10.84
N TYR A 33 8.28 1.86 12.13
CA TYR A 33 7.17 2.09 13.05
C TYR A 33 6.56 3.47 12.89
N LEU A 34 5.23 3.52 12.91
CA LEU A 34 4.46 4.75 12.95
C LEU A 34 4.35 5.20 14.41
N SER A 35 4.90 6.37 14.72
CA SER A 35 4.93 6.90 16.10
C SER A 35 3.54 7.21 16.68
N LYS A 36 2.56 7.44 15.81
CA LYS A 36 1.15 7.66 16.18
C LYS A 36 0.28 6.93 15.17
N PHE A 37 -0.33 5.82 15.59
CA PHE A 37 -1.25 5.05 14.78
C PHE A 37 -2.41 4.56 15.64
N SER A 38 -3.62 4.68 15.13
CA SER A 38 -4.81 4.03 15.66
C SER A 38 -5.59 3.46 14.48
N TRP A 39 -6.26 2.34 14.70
CA TRP A 39 -7.13 1.71 13.72
C TRP A 39 -8.51 1.52 14.35
N ASN A 40 -9.53 2.01 13.67
CA ASN A 40 -10.93 1.94 14.06
C ASN A 40 -11.77 1.22 13.00
N ASN A 41 -12.98 0.84 13.40
CA ASN A 41 -13.99 0.38 12.45
C ASN A 41 -14.23 1.45 11.38
N ASN A 42 -14.40 1.01 10.14
CA ASN A 42 -14.62 1.83 8.94
C ASN A 42 -13.39 2.63 8.46
N ASP A 43 -12.22 2.48 9.07
CA ASP A 43 -11.00 3.03 8.47
C ASP A 43 -10.74 2.41 7.10
N VAL A 44 -10.39 3.25 6.14
CA VAL A 44 -10.05 2.84 4.79
C VAL A 44 -8.54 2.85 4.63
N PHE A 45 -7.97 1.69 4.36
CA PHE A 45 -6.55 1.56 4.06
C PHE A 45 -6.30 1.45 2.56
N GLY A 46 -5.24 2.08 2.11
CA GLY A 46 -4.80 2.03 0.72
C GLY A 46 -3.35 1.60 0.63
N CYS A 47 -3.01 0.96 -0.49
CA CYS A 47 -1.65 0.62 -0.88
C CYS A 47 -1.49 1.06 -2.34
N GLY A 48 -0.48 1.86 -2.61
CA GLY A 48 -0.18 2.36 -3.95
C GLY A 48 1.24 2.01 -4.35
N LEU A 49 1.43 1.66 -5.62
CA LEU A 49 2.71 1.49 -6.28
C LEU A 49 2.81 2.54 -7.39
N VAL A 50 3.89 3.31 -7.37
CA VAL A 50 4.13 4.37 -8.35
C VAL A 50 5.37 4.03 -9.16
N TYR A 51 5.25 4.17 -10.47
CA TYR A 51 6.36 4.07 -11.43
C TYR A 51 6.67 5.47 -11.96
N PRO A 52 7.57 6.24 -11.31
CA PRO A 52 7.92 7.56 -11.77
C PRO A 52 8.83 7.50 -13.02
N PRO A 53 8.79 8.50 -13.93
CA PRO A 53 9.53 8.43 -15.20
C PRO A 53 11.07 8.37 -15.08
N GLN A 54 11.63 8.92 -14.00
CA GLN A 54 13.08 9.16 -13.84
C GLN A 54 13.62 8.69 -12.48
N ASN A 55 12.83 7.97 -11.69
CA ASN A 55 13.19 7.51 -10.35
C ASN A 55 12.83 6.03 -10.17
N PHE A 56 13.30 5.41 -9.08
CA PHE A 56 12.88 4.07 -8.72
C PHE A 56 11.38 4.01 -8.38
N PRO A 57 10.70 2.89 -8.71
CA PRO A 57 9.35 2.65 -8.22
C PRO A 57 9.31 2.70 -6.70
N TYR A 58 8.15 3.08 -6.16
CA TYR A 58 7.97 3.12 -4.73
C TYR A 58 6.56 2.71 -4.32
N ILE A 59 6.49 2.10 -3.15
CA ILE A 59 5.25 1.67 -2.52
C ILE A 59 4.94 2.59 -1.36
N PHE A 60 3.69 3.02 -1.26
CA PHE A 60 3.22 3.84 -0.15
C PHE A 60 1.90 3.31 0.38
N PHE A 61 1.60 3.67 1.62
CA PHE A 61 0.39 3.26 2.32
C PHE A 61 -0.40 4.48 2.73
N THR A 62 -1.72 4.32 2.82
CA THR A 62 -2.62 5.40 3.24
C THR A 62 -3.62 4.89 4.27
N GLN A 63 -4.05 5.77 5.15
CA GLN A 63 -5.22 5.61 6.01
C GLN A 63 -6.15 6.80 5.78
N ASN A 64 -7.40 6.54 5.46
CA ASN A 64 -8.43 7.55 5.20
C ASN A 64 -7.97 8.63 4.21
N GLY A 65 -7.34 8.18 3.11
CA GLY A 65 -6.86 9.04 2.02
C GLY A 65 -5.58 9.84 2.32
N LYS A 66 -4.98 9.67 3.50
CA LYS A 66 -3.72 10.33 3.87
C LYS A 66 -2.59 9.31 3.91
N GLN A 67 -1.44 9.66 3.34
CA GLN A 67 -0.26 8.82 3.41
C GLN A 67 0.19 8.62 4.86
N ILE A 68 0.55 7.39 5.20
CA ILE A 68 1.07 7.01 6.52
C ILE A 68 2.50 6.51 6.40
N GLY A 69 3.34 6.86 7.38
CA GLY A 69 4.77 6.53 7.35
C GLY A 69 5.49 7.11 6.14
N LYS A 70 6.56 6.43 5.70
CA LYS A 70 7.35 6.80 4.52
C LYS A 70 7.05 5.84 3.36
N ALA A 71 7.28 6.33 2.14
CA ALA A 71 7.33 5.47 0.96
C ALA A 71 8.55 4.54 1.03
N VAL A 72 8.39 3.33 0.52
CA VAL A 72 9.43 2.31 0.41
C VAL A 72 9.88 2.27 -1.04
N LEU A 73 11.16 2.59 -1.30
CA LEU A 73 11.76 2.40 -2.61
C LEU A 73 11.87 0.91 -2.90
N VAL A 74 11.56 0.55 -4.14
CA VAL A 74 11.68 -0.80 -4.66
C VAL A 74 12.90 -0.83 -5.57
N MET A 75 13.97 -1.50 -5.14
CA MET A 75 15.26 -1.49 -5.85
C MET A 75 15.51 -2.74 -6.68
N ASP A 76 14.87 -3.85 -6.33
CA ASP A 76 14.84 -5.03 -7.18
C ASP A 76 13.97 -4.66 -8.39
N ASN A 77 14.55 -4.65 -9.62
CA ASN A 77 13.91 -4.37 -10.93
C ASN A 77 12.78 -5.37 -11.27
N ASN A 78 11.89 -5.62 -10.33
CA ASN A 78 10.81 -6.56 -10.44
C ASN A 78 9.56 -5.77 -10.79
N ASP A 79 9.03 -6.03 -11.97
CA ASP A 79 7.90 -5.29 -12.51
C ASP A 79 6.56 -5.94 -12.13
N SER A 80 6.59 -7.04 -11.38
CA SER A 80 5.39 -7.83 -11.08
C SER A 80 5.10 -7.88 -9.58
N TYR A 81 4.02 -7.19 -9.21
CA TYR A 81 3.48 -7.16 -7.86
C TYR A 81 2.05 -7.67 -7.84
N LYS A 82 1.69 -8.42 -6.80
CA LYS A 82 0.33 -8.89 -6.55
C LYS A 82 -0.20 -8.27 -5.25
N PRO A 83 -1.44 -7.77 -5.22
CA PRO A 83 -2.09 -7.38 -3.97
C PRO A 83 -2.05 -8.48 -2.92
N TYR A 84 -1.74 -8.11 -1.68
CA TYR A 84 -1.60 -9.03 -0.57
C TYR A 84 -2.36 -8.52 0.65
N VAL A 85 -3.14 -9.40 1.28
CA VAL A 85 -3.88 -9.12 2.51
C VAL A 85 -3.83 -10.32 3.47
N VAL A 86 -3.66 -10.05 4.77
CA VAL A 86 -3.84 -11.04 5.83
C VAL A 86 -4.79 -10.51 6.89
N LEU A 87 -5.82 -11.29 7.17
CA LEU A 87 -6.85 -10.98 8.16
C LEU A 87 -6.72 -11.98 9.32
N THR A 88 -6.82 -11.47 10.55
CA THR A 88 -6.77 -12.30 11.77
C THR A 88 -8.10 -12.28 12.51
N CYS A 89 -8.61 -11.10 12.85
CA CYS A 89 -9.82 -10.90 13.66
C CYS A 89 -10.73 -9.79 13.09
N CYS A 90 -10.76 -9.64 11.77
CA CYS A 90 -11.53 -8.60 11.09
C CYS A 90 -12.01 -9.09 9.71
N SER A 91 -13.03 -8.43 9.18
CA SER A 91 -13.47 -8.58 7.79
C SER A 91 -13.22 -7.27 7.06
N VAL A 92 -12.90 -7.35 5.77
CA VAL A 92 -12.65 -6.18 4.93
C VAL A 92 -13.38 -6.32 3.60
N GLN A 93 -13.69 -5.20 2.98
CA GLN A 93 -14.08 -5.13 1.58
C GLN A 93 -12.90 -4.56 0.78
N ALA A 94 -12.53 -5.23 -0.30
CA ALA A 94 -11.56 -4.70 -1.24
C ALA A 94 -12.25 -3.80 -2.28
N ASN A 95 -11.57 -2.74 -2.70
CA ASN A 95 -11.95 -1.92 -3.84
C ASN A 95 -10.74 -1.86 -4.79
N PHE A 96 -10.88 -2.48 -5.96
CA PHE A 96 -9.86 -2.47 -7.02
C PHE A 96 -10.15 -1.43 -8.11
N GLY A 97 -11.20 -0.62 -7.95
CA GLY A 97 -11.57 0.43 -8.90
C GLY A 97 -12.54 0.00 -10.00
N ASP A 98 -13.28 -1.11 -9.82
CA ASP A 98 -14.25 -1.59 -10.80
C ASP A 98 -15.39 -0.58 -11.07
N ASP A 99 -15.72 0.25 -10.09
CA ASP A 99 -16.73 1.32 -10.18
C ASP A 99 -16.27 2.55 -9.37
N LEU A 100 -15.59 3.47 -10.04
CA LEU A 100 -15.07 4.69 -9.40
C LEU A 100 -16.15 5.76 -9.20
N GLU A 101 -17.31 5.66 -9.86
CA GLU A 101 -18.42 6.60 -9.67
C GLU A 101 -19.15 6.29 -8.36
N ALA A 102 -19.52 5.02 -8.15
CA ALA A 102 -20.20 4.61 -6.92
C ALA A 102 -19.25 4.36 -5.74
N LYS A 103 -18.01 3.92 -6.02
CA LYS A 103 -16.99 3.58 -5.00
C LYS A 103 -15.62 4.18 -5.37
N PRO A 104 -15.47 5.51 -5.29
CA PRO A 104 -14.18 6.14 -5.56
C PRO A 104 -13.10 5.69 -4.56
N PHE A 105 -11.84 5.77 -4.98
CA PHE A 105 -10.73 5.67 -4.04
C PHE A 105 -10.76 6.85 -3.06
N VAL A 106 -10.50 6.58 -1.77
CA VAL A 106 -10.39 7.64 -0.76
C VAL A 106 -9.11 8.45 -0.92
N TYR A 107 -8.05 7.81 -1.44
CA TYR A 107 -6.82 8.50 -1.81
C TYR A 107 -6.97 9.16 -3.18
N ASP A 108 -6.58 10.43 -3.25
CA ASP A 108 -6.49 11.18 -4.50
C ASP A 108 -5.24 10.75 -5.29
N TYR A 109 -5.43 9.77 -6.17
CA TYR A 109 -4.38 9.22 -7.02
C TYR A 109 -4.01 10.13 -8.21
N SER A 110 -4.79 11.20 -8.47
CA SER A 110 -4.49 12.14 -9.55
C SER A 110 -3.13 12.82 -9.39
N LYS A 111 -2.65 12.90 -8.14
CA LYS A 111 -1.32 13.42 -7.76
C LYS A 111 -0.15 12.62 -8.35
N HIS A 112 -0.38 11.39 -8.78
CA HIS A 112 0.62 10.52 -9.40
C HIS A 112 0.38 10.30 -10.89
N LEU A 113 -0.66 10.91 -11.47
CA LEU A 113 -0.86 10.85 -12.90
C LEU A 113 0.22 11.71 -13.57
N PRO A 114 0.83 11.23 -14.67
CA PRO A 114 1.65 12.10 -15.50
C PRO A 114 0.80 13.28 -16.01
N TYR A 115 1.40 14.46 -16.17
CA TYR A 115 0.77 15.70 -16.68
C TYR A 115 0.29 15.60 -18.15
N LEU A 116 -0.12 14.43 -18.62
CA LEU A 116 -0.58 14.17 -19.98
C LEU A 116 -1.99 13.57 -19.91
N LEU A 117 -2.96 14.42 -19.55
CA LEU A 117 -4.36 14.30 -19.95
C LEU A 117 -4.86 15.67 -20.40
#